data_AF-A0A7C9TN89-F1
#
_entry.id   AF-A0A7C9TN89-F1
#
_cell.length_a   1.000
_cell.length_b   1.000
_cell.length_c   1.000
_cell.angle_alpha   90.00
_cell.angle_beta   90.00
_cell.angle_gamma   90.00
#
_symmetry.space_group_name_H-M   'P 1'
#
loop_
_entity.id
_entity.type
_entity.pdbx_description
1 polymer ?
#
loop_
_entity_poly.entity_id
_entity_poly.type
_entity_poly.pdbx_seq_one_letter_code
_entity_poly.pdbx_strand_id
1 'polypeptide(L)'
;MAPPSPPPILKEALLARLATVHGLEARPSPVAGGTALFFHGREFAHFHHAQEIDVQMGRPLIQTLGLKAPGDSIQHPRRAPSSPWIELRFHTPEEVEQVAAWIMEALKQRS
;
A
#
# COMPACT_ATOMS: atom_id res chain seq x y z
N MET A 1 -29.27 20.06 -9.26
CA MET A 1 -27.82 19.97 -9.01
C MET A 1 -27.64 18.85 -8.00
N ALA A 2 -27.04 17.71 -8.37
CA ALA A 2 -26.77 16.65 -7.41
C ALA A 2 -25.70 17.15 -6.41
N PRO A 3 -25.74 16.74 -5.13
CA PRO A 3 -24.67 17.05 -4.20
C PRO A 3 -23.33 16.51 -4.76
N PRO A 4 -22.19 17.20 -4.53
CA PRO A 4 -20.90 16.62 -4.85
C PRO A 4 -20.80 15.28 -4.14
N SER A 5 -20.42 14.23 -4.88
CA SER A 5 -20.14 12.92 -4.28
C SER A 5 -19.19 13.11 -3.09
N PRO A 6 -19.42 12.44 -1.94
CA PRO A 6 -18.49 12.52 -0.84
C PRO A 6 -17.07 12.19 -1.35
N PRO A 7 -16.02 12.89 -0.86
CA PRO A 7 -14.67 12.61 -1.29
C PRO A 7 -14.41 11.11 -1.11
N PRO A 8 -13.89 10.41 -2.12
CA PRO A 8 -13.66 8.97 -2.00
C PRO A 8 -12.78 8.71 -0.79
N ILE A 9 -13.15 7.72 0.03
CA ILE A 9 -12.29 7.24 1.09
C ILE A 9 -10.99 6.80 0.40
N LEU A 10 -9.86 7.44 0.71
CA LEU A 10 -8.62 7.27 -0.06
C LEU A 10 -8.17 5.80 -0.19
N LYS A 11 -8.41 5.01 0.87
CA LYS A 11 -8.24 3.55 0.82
C LYS A 11 -9.07 2.89 -0.28
N GLU A 12 -10.35 3.25 -0.42
CA GLU A 12 -11.22 2.69 -1.47
C GLU A 12 -10.76 3.13 -2.86
N ALA A 13 -10.29 4.37 -3.01
CA ALA A 13 -9.68 4.84 -4.25
C ALA A 13 -8.43 4.03 -4.62
N LEU A 14 -7.54 3.77 -3.65
CA LEU A 14 -6.36 2.93 -3.84
C LEU A 14 -6.75 1.50 -4.24
N LEU A 15 -7.72 0.90 -3.54
CA LEU A 15 -8.22 -0.44 -3.85
C LEU A 15 -8.83 -0.52 -5.25
N ALA A 16 -9.67 0.46 -5.62
CA ALA A 16 -10.27 0.52 -6.95
C ALA A 16 -9.20 0.67 -8.04
N ARG A 17 -8.17 1.48 -7.81
CA ARG A 17 -7.05 1.67 -8.74
C ARG A 17 -6.25 0.39 -8.98
N LEU A 18 -6.10 -0.41 -7.92
CA LEU A 18 -5.35 -1.67 -7.94
C LEU A 18 -6.16 -2.86 -8.45
N ALA A 19 -7.50 -2.80 -8.40
CA ALA A 19 -8.39 -3.89 -8.84
C ALA A 19 -8.22 -4.27 -10.33
N THR A 20 -7.60 -3.42 -11.14
CA THR A 20 -7.29 -3.72 -12.55
C THR A 20 -6.11 -4.68 -12.73
N VAL A 21 -5.35 -4.97 -11.66
CA VAL A 21 -4.16 -5.83 -11.74
C VAL A 21 -4.57 -7.30 -11.62
N HIS A 22 -4.34 -8.07 -12.67
CA HIS A 22 -4.60 -9.51 -12.66
C HIS A 22 -3.76 -10.23 -11.60
N GLY A 23 -4.38 -11.11 -10.83
CA GLY A 23 -3.73 -11.87 -9.75
C GLY A 23 -3.60 -11.10 -8.43
N LEU A 24 -4.02 -9.84 -8.38
CA LEU A 24 -4.13 -9.05 -7.16
C LEU A 24 -5.51 -9.18 -6.52
N GLU A 25 -5.53 -9.39 -5.21
CA GLU A 25 -6.77 -9.58 -4.46
C GLU A 25 -6.73 -8.79 -3.15
N ALA A 26 -7.78 -8.03 -2.88
CA ALA A 26 -7.98 -7.38 -1.59
C ALA A 26 -8.90 -8.23 -0.72
N ARG A 27 -8.40 -8.70 0.41
CA ARG A 27 -9.11 -9.61 1.33
C ARG A 27 -8.85 -9.21 2.79
N PRO A 28 -9.63 -9.69 3.77
CA PRO A 28 -9.29 -9.49 5.17
C PRO A 28 -7.89 -10.05 5.50
N SER A 29 -7.06 -9.31 6.24
CA SER A 29 -5.76 -9.82 6.69
C SER A 29 -5.98 -10.87 7.80
N PRO A 30 -5.46 -12.10 7.64
CA PRO A 30 -5.53 -13.12 8.69
C PRO A 30 -4.59 -12.83 9.87
N VAL A 31 -3.62 -11.92 9.70
CA VAL A 31 -2.57 -11.66 10.71
C VAL A 31 -2.69 -10.26 11.32
N ALA A 32 -2.89 -9.22 10.49
CA ALA A 32 -2.92 -7.83 10.95
C ALA A 32 -4.33 -7.35 11.35
N GLY A 33 -5.38 -8.10 10.97
CA GLY A 33 -6.74 -7.57 10.94
C GLY A 33 -6.93 -6.51 9.85
N GLY A 34 -8.17 -6.11 9.57
CA GLY A 34 -8.46 -5.15 8.51
C GLY A 34 -8.27 -5.72 7.10
N THR A 35 -7.83 -4.90 6.14
CA THR A 35 -7.68 -5.30 4.72
C THR A 35 -6.21 -5.52 4.39
N ALA A 36 -5.92 -6.59 3.64
CA ALA A 36 -4.62 -6.88 3.06
C ALA A 36 -4.72 -7.10 1.55
N LEU A 37 -3.58 -6.94 0.87
CA LEU A 37 -3.40 -7.23 -0.54
C LEU A 37 -2.59 -8.51 -0.71
N PHE A 38 -3.13 -9.40 -1.53
CA PHE A 38 -2.55 -10.68 -1.89
C PHE A 38 -2.21 -10.66 -3.38
N PHE A 39 -1.03 -11.13 -3.73
CA PHE A 39 -0.65 -11.37 -5.13
C PHE A 39 -0.36 -12.85 -5.32
N HIS A 40 -1.10 -13.50 -6.22
CA HIS A 40 -1.06 -14.96 -6.42
C HIS A 40 -1.18 -15.76 -5.10
N GLY A 41 -2.10 -15.34 -4.23
CA GLY A 41 -2.39 -16.01 -2.95
C GLY A 41 -1.38 -15.72 -1.82
N ARG A 42 -0.38 -14.87 -2.04
CA ARG A 42 0.58 -14.46 -1.00
C ARG A 42 0.34 -13.03 -0.55
N GLU A 43 0.16 -12.83 0.74
CA GLU A 43 0.07 -11.49 1.32
C GLU A 43 1.38 -10.75 1.09
N PHE A 44 1.29 -9.53 0.58
CA PHE A 44 2.46 -8.67 0.37
C PHE A 44 2.22 -7.22 0.82
N ALA A 45 0.99 -6.86 1.19
CA ALA A 45 0.71 -5.59 1.83
C ALA A 45 -0.48 -5.70 2.79
N HIS A 46 -0.51 -4.86 3.83
CA HIS A 46 -1.67 -4.73 4.70
C HIS A 46 -1.88 -3.29 5.13
N PHE A 47 -3.14 -2.90 5.30
CA PHE A 47 -3.50 -1.57 5.77
C PHE A 47 -3.40 -1.50 7.28
N HIS A 48 -2.66 -0.52 7.81
CA HIS A 48 -2.71 -0.18 9.22
C HIS A 48 -3.98 0.63 9.54
N HIS A 49 -4.40 1.50 8.62
CA HIS A 49 -5.68 2.23 8.68
C HIS A 49 -6.09 2.73 7.28
N ALA A 50 -7.03 3.68 7.19
CA ALA A 50 -7.57 4.16 5.92
C ALA A 50 -6.61 5.05 5.08
N GLN A 51 -5.42 5.36 5.60
CA GLN A 51 -4.46 6.33 5.02
C GLN A 51 -3.00 5.84 5.13
N GLU A 52 -2.79 4.59 5.56
CA GLU A 52 -1.47 4.00 5.72
C GLU A 52 -1.52 2.51 5.35
N ILE A 53 -0.58 2.11 4.48
CA ILE A 53 -0.41 0.73 4.04
C ILE A 53 1.06 0.35 4.19
N ASP A 54 1.30 -0.82 4.77
CA ASP A 54 2.62 -1.42 4.80
C ASP A 54 2.77 -2.38 3.63
N VAL A 55 3.81 -2.20 2.82
CA VAL A 55 4.01 -2.93 1.57
C VAL A 55 5.37 -3.58 1.58
N GLN A 56 5.39 -4.87 1.30
CA GLN A 56 6.62 -5.57 0.97
C GLN A 56 7.02 -5.22 -0.46
N MET A 57 8.04 -4.39 -0.63
CA MET A 57 8.57 -4.01 -1.95
C MET A 57 9.94 -4.63 -2.24
N GLY A 58 10.65 -5.07 -1.19
CA GLY A 58 12.03 -5.50 -1.28
C GLY A 58 13.01 -4.32 -1.19
N ARG A 59 14.17 -4.55 -0.57
CA ARG A 59 15.19 -3.49 -0.35
C ARG A 59 15.64 -2.79 -1.64
N PRO A 60 15.91 -3.50 -2.76
CA PRO A 60 16.41 -2.85 -3.97
C PRO A 60 15.41 -1.82 -4.51
N LEU A 61 14.12 -2.17 -4.55
CA LEU A 61 13.09 -1.27 -5.06
C LEU A 61 12.85 -0.07 -4.13
N ILE A 62 12.83 -0.29 -2.80
CA ILE A 62 12.73 0.81 -1.82
C ILE A 62 13.86 1.83 -2.01
N GLN A 63 15.09 1.34 -2.21
CA GLN A 63 16.26 2.20 -2.44
C GLN A 63 16.19 2.92 -3.79
N THR A 64 15.84 2.22 -4.87
CA THR A 64 15.69 2.80 -6.22
C THR A 64 14.63 3.91 -6.26
N LEU A 65 13.51 3.72 -5.56
CA LEU A 65 12.44 4.71 -5.45
C LEU A 65 12.73 5.82 -4.43
N GLY A 66 13.84 5.72 -3.68
CA GLY A 66 14.21 6.70 -2.64
C GLY A 66 13.23 6.77 -1.47
N LEU A 67 12.46 5.70 -1.24
CA LEU A 67 11.39 5.68 -0.23
C LEU A 67 11.98 5.65 1.18
N LYS A 68 11.33 6.38 2.08
CA LYS A 68 11.67 6.43 3.51
C LYS A 68 10.41 6.17 4.31
N ALA A 69 10.55 5.35 5.35
CA ALA A 69 9.46 5.14 6.30
C ALA A 69 9.14 6.47 7.01
N PRO A 70 7.89 6.69 7.43
CA PRO A 70 7.53 7.83 8.27
C PRO A 70 8.38 7.83 9.55
N GLY A 71 8.96 8.99 9.88
CA GLY A 71 9.82 9.12 11.06
C GLY A 71 9.08 8.97 12.39
N ASP A 72 7.76 9.06 12.35
CA ASP A 72 6.78 8.93 13.43
C ASP A 72 5.96 7.63 13.30
N SER A 73 6.53 6.59 12.69
CA SER A 73 5.91 5.27 12.62
C SER A 73 5.55 4.75 14.02
N ILE A 74 4.26 4.60 14.29
CA ILE A 74 3.75 4.04 15.55
C ILE A 74 3.71 2.51 15.49
N GLN A 75 3.42 1.96 14.31
CA GLN A 75 3.28 0.51 14.09
C GLN A 75 4.63 -0.18 14.06
N HIS A 76 5.65 0.45 13.45
CA HIS A 76 6.98 -0.12 13.32
C HIS A 76 8.13 0.84 13.66
N PRO A 77 8.17 1.40 14.90
CA PRO A 77 9.15 2.40 15.32
C PRO A 77 10.61 1.89 15.32
N ARG A 78 10.81 0.57 15.35
CA ARG A 78 12.13 -0.08 15.37
C ARG A 78 12.43 -0.85 14.08
N ARG A 79 11.70 -0.57 12.99
CA ARG A 79 11.92 -1.24 11.72
C ARG A 79 13.36 -1.03 11.26
N ALA A 80 14.06 -2.13 11.01
CA ALA A 80 15.40 -2.07 10.48
C ALA A 80 15.38 -1.35 9.11
N PRO A 81 16.33 -0.45 8.80
CA PRO A 81 16.44 0.18 7.48
C PRO A 81 16.63 -0.83 6.33
N SER A 82 17.03 -2.06 6.66
CA SER A 82 17.16 -3.19 5.74
C SER A 82 15.87 -4.01 5.57
N SER A 83 14.75 -3.60 6.17
CA SER A 83 13.48 -4.31 6.00
C SER A 83 13.06 -4.32 4.53
N PRO A 84 12.53 -5.44 4.00
CA PRO A 84 11.91 -5.45 2.68
C PRO A 84 10.51 -4.80 2.67
N TRP A 85 10.03 -4.32 3.82
CA TRP A 85 8.75 -3.66 4.02
C TRP A 85 8.90 -2.16 4.18
N ILE A 86 7.96 -1.40 3.61
CA ILE A 86 7.89 0.06 3.71
C ILE A 86 6.46 0.50 4.02
N GLU A 87 6.32 1.37 5.02
CA GLU A 87 5.06 2.05 5.31
C GLU A 87 4.89 3.22 4.35
N LEU A 88 3.73 3.29 3.70
CA LEU A 88 3.35 4.35 2.80
C LEU A 88 2.09 5.03 3.31
N ARG A 89 2.18 6.35 3.49
CA ARG A 89 1.06 7.20 3.86
C ARG A 89 0.54 7.97 2.66
N PHE A 90 -0.76 8.22 2.65
CA PHE A 90 -1.42 9.00 1.61
C PHE A 90 -2.62 9.74 2.22
N HIS A 91 -2.70 11.03 1.91
CA HIS A 91 -3.65 12.01 2.43
C HIS A 91 -4.36 12.76 1.29
N THR A 92 -3.86 12.65 0.05
CA THR A 92 -4.49 13.22 -1.14
C THR A 92 -4.72 12.17 -2.24
N PRO A 93 -5.63 12.43 -3.19
CA PRO A 93 -5.82 11.56 -4.37
C PRO A 93 -4.55 11.39 -5.22
N GLU A 94 -3.70 12.42 -5.32
CA GLU A 94 -2.44 12.35 -6.06
C GLU A 94 -1.46 11.37 -5.39
N GLU A 95 -1.40 11.39 -4.06
CA GLU A 95 -0.60 10.43 -3.28
C GLU A 95 -1.15 9.00 -3.43
N VAL A 96 -2.48 8.83 -3.54
CA VAL A 96 -3.09 7.52 -3.84
C VAL A 96 -2.60 6.98 -5.19
N GLU A 97 -2.60 7.79 -6.24
CA GLU A 97 -2.10 7.38 -7.55
C GLU A 97 -0.60 7.03 -7.49
N GLN A 98 0.18 7.81 -6.75
CA GLN A 98 1.61 7.55 -6.57
C GLN A 98 1.87 6.23 -5.82
N VAL A 99 1.14 5.96 -4.74
CA VAL A 99 1.22 4.71 -3.98
C VAL A 99 0.79 3.53 -4.83
N ALA A 100 -0.28 3.66 -5.63
CA ALA A 100 -0.71 2.64 -6.56
C ALA A 100 0.39 2.32 -7.60
N ALA A 101 1.05 3.34 -8.15
CA ALA A 101 2.14 3.17 -9.10
C ALA A 101 3.33 2.41 -8.49
N TRP A 102 3.74 2.73 -7.25
CA TRP A 102 4.80 2.00 -6.56
C TRP A 102 4.42 0.55 -6.25
N ILE A 103 3.16 0.29 -5.85
CA ILE A 103 2.66 -1.07 -5.65
C ILE A 103 2.71 -1.86 -6.96
N MET A 104 2.24 -1.29 -8.08
CA MET A 104 2.32 -1.94 -9.38
C MET A 104 3.77 -2.24 -9.79
N GLU A 105 4.72 -1.34 -9.50
CA GLU A 105 6.14 -1.59 -9.73
C GLU A 105 6.67 -2.74 -8.87
N ALA A 106 6.26 -2.82 -7.60
CA ALA A 106 6.61 -3.93 -6.73
C ALA A 106 6.07 -5.28 -7.23
N LEU A 107 4.90 -5.29 -7.85
CA LEU A 107 4.32 -6.49 -8.45
C LEU A 107 5.09 -6.97 -9.69
N LYS A 108 5.61 -6.06 -10.53
CA LYS A 108 6.43 -6.43 -11.69
C LYS A 108 7.72 -7.14 -11.30
N GLN A 109 8.26 -6.89 -10.10
CA GLN A 109 9.46 -7.58 -9.62
C GLN A 109 9.17 -8.96 -8.99
N ARG A 110 7.90 -9.35 -8.89
CA ARG A 110 7.43 -10.59 -8.25
C ARG A 110 7.00 -11.66 -9.25
N SER A 111 7.16 -11.41 -10.55
CA SER A 111 6.88 -12.33 -11.67
C SER A 111 7.97 -13.38 -11.85
#